data_AF-A0A920MEX4-F1
#
_entry.id   AF-A0A920MEX4-F1
#
_cell.length_a   1.000
_cell.length_b   1.000
_cell.length_c   1.000
_cell.angle_alpha   90.00
_cell.angle_beta   90.00
_cell.angle_gamma   90.00
#
_symmetry.space_group_name_H-M   'P 1'
#
loop_
_entity.id
_entity.type
_entity.pdbx_description
1 polymer ?
#
loop_
_entity_poly.entity_id
_entity_poly.type
_entity_poly.pdbx_seq_one_letter_code
_entity_poly.pdbx_strand_id
1 'polypeptide(L)'
;MKYIIKIIILTFPLLLIAQESSSVRGQSSDMTEWTKLREKIEKAVERGDITREDADKTYSRYRSRARGLKQVRRDPVIENHFKDLGVDDLNKLKNEMLDQGIPGDRLDAVLGGMLRLVHAARTDGENFKMNPRIEAYFKDRLGLANPQIEYLMGLATKIADLSY
;
A
#
# COMPACT_ATOMS: atom_id res chain seq x y z
N MET A 1 -54.84 22.50 -47.74
CA MET A 1 -55.36 21.22 -47.19
C MET A 1 -54.36 20.71 -46.17
N LYS A 2 -54.87 20.28 -45.01
CA LYS A 2 -54.13 19.94 -43.79
C LYS A 2 -53.46 18.56 -43.89
N TYR A 3 -52.17 18.46 -43.56
CA TYR A 3 -51.50 17.20 -43.21
C TYR A 3 -50.51 17.52 -42.08
N ILE A 4 -50.98 17.57 -40.83
CA ILE A 4 -50.87 16.52 -39.79
C ILE A 4 -49.40 16.14 -39.51
N ILE A 5 -48.88 16.78 -38.46
CA ILE A 5 -47.70 16.42 -37.69
C ILE A 5 -47.81 14.95 -37.25
N LYS A 6 -46.81 14.15 -37.57
CA LYS A 6 -46.52 12.89 -36.86
C LYS A 6 -45.08 12.91 -36.40
N ILE A 7 -44.93 13.27 -35.13
CA ILE A 7 -43.70 13.14 -34.34
C ILE A 7 -43.39 11.64 -34.25
N ILE A 8 -42.37 11.19 -34.98
CA ILE A 8 -41.83 9.84 -34.86
C ILE A 8 -40.79 9.88 -33.73
N ILE A 9 -41.23 9.56 -32.52
CA ILE A 9 -40.34 9.20 -31.41
C ILE A 9 -39.92 7.76 -31.70
N LEU A 10 -38.83 7.59 -32.44
CA LEU A 10 -38.18 6.28 -32.52
C LEU A 10 -37.20 6.18 -31.35
N THR A 11 -37.64 5.43 -30.35
CA THR A 11 -36.90 5.03 -29.17
C THR A 11 -35.54 4.48 -29.55
N PHE A 12 -34.49 5.23 -29.20
CA PHE A 12 -33.12 4.77 -29.15
C PHE A 12 -33.03 3.67 -28.07
N PRO A 13 -32.78 2.39 -28.38
CA PRO A 13 -32.40 1.47 -27.33
C PRO A 13 -31.02 1.92 -26.85
N LEU A 14 -30.99 2.50 -25.64
CA LEU A 14 -29.78 2.63 -24.84
C LEU A 14 -29.15 1.23 -24.69
N LEU A 15 -28.26 0.87 -25.61
CA LEU A 15 -27.28 -0.20 -25.40
C LEU A 15 -26.07 0.42 -24.70
N LEU A 16 -26.27 0.73 -23.43
CA LEU A 16 -25.30 1.03 -22.39
C LEU A 16 -25.95 0.37 -21.16
N ILE A 17 -25.47 -0.73 -20.58
CA ILE A 17 -24.12 -1.05 -20.15
C ILE A 17 -24.02 -2.58 -20.08
N ALA A 18 -23.12 -3.16 -20.86
CA ALA A 18 -22.56 -4.49 -20.58
C ALA A 18 -21.02 -4.36 -20.56
N GLN A 19 -20.54 -3.46 -19.70
CA GLN A 19 -19.13 -3.34 -19.33
C GLN A 19 -19.02 -3.11 -17.81
N GLU A 20 -19.61 -4.00 -17.01
CA GLU A 20 -19.33 -4.04 -15.57
C GLU A 20 -19.13 -5.50 -15.17
N SER A 21 -17.86 -5.90 -14.97
CA SER A 21 -17.42 -6.94 -14.00
C SER A 21 -16.01 -7.50 -14.26
N SER A 22 -15.33 -7.15 -15.35
CA SER A 22 -13.97 -7.67 -15.62
C SER A 22 -12.89 -7.11 -14.69
N SER A 23 -13.08 -5.91 -14.12
CA SER A 23 -12.12 -5.26 -13.21
C SER A 23 -12.05 -5.95 -11.84
N VAL A 24 -13.19 -6.35 -11.28
CA VAL A 24 -13.28 -6.96 -9.94
C VAL A 24 -12.70 -8.38 -9.94
N ARG A 25 -12.94 -9.16 -11.01
CA ARG A 25 -12.43 -10.53 -11.13
C ARG A 25 -10.91 -10.56 -11.35
N GLY A 26 -10.35 -9.59 -12.09
CA GLY A 26 -8.90 -9.48 -12.32
C GLY A 26 -8.13 -9.02 -11.08
N GLN A 27 -8.71 -8.13 -10.27
CA GLN A 27 -8.05 -7.59 -9.07
C GLN A 27 -7.96 -8.62 -7.93
N SER A 28 -9.00 -9.44 -7.74
CA SER A 28 -9.00 -10.52 -6.75
C SER A 28 -8.05 -11.66 -7.11
N SER A 29 -7.93 -11.99 -8.41
CA SER A 29 -6.95 -12.98 -8.89
C SER A 29 -5.51 -12.46 -8.76
N ASP A 30 -5.25 -11.19 -9.09
CA ASP A 30 -3.92 -10.57 -8.93
C ASP A 30 -3.46 -10.59 -7.48
N MET A 31 -4.37 -10.25 -6.55
CA MET A 31 -4.06 -10.31 -5.12
C MET A 31 -3.74 -11.74 -4.66
N THR A 32 -4.51 -12.74 -5.10
CA THR A 32 -4.31 -14.15 -4.72
C THR A 32 -2.98 -14.70 -5.25
N GLU A 33 -2.63 -14.38 -6.50
CA GLU A 33 -1.36 -14.79 -7.09
C GLU A 33 -0.17 -14.09 -6.43
N TRP A 34 -0.33 -12.81 -6.06
CA TRP A 34 0.66 -12.09 -5.27
C TRP A 34 0.92 -12.74 -3.91
N THR A 35 -0.12 -13.13 -3.16
CA THR A 35 0.07 -13.75 -1.83
C THR A 35 0.86 -15.05 -1.92
N LYS A 36 0.54 -15.90 -2.90
CA LYS A 36 1.27 -17.16 -3.14
C LYS A 36 2.73 -16.91 -3.54
N LEU A 37 2.96 -15.94 -4.42
CA LEU A 37 4.31 -15.56 -4.83
C LEU A 37 5.12 -15.10 -3.62
N ARG A 38 4.57 -14.19 -2.81
CA ARG A 38 5.23 -13.65 -1.62
C ARG A 38 5.61 -14.75 -0.65
N GLU A 39 4.67 -15.65 -0.32
CA GLU A 39 4.93 -16.75 0.61
C GLU A 39 6.08 -17.64 0.13
N LYS A 40 6.11 -17.96 -1.17
CA LYS A 40 7.17 -18.78 -1.76
C LYS A 40 8.54 -18.08 -1.69
N ILE A 41 8.57 -16.77 -1.96
CA ILE A 41 9.80 -15.98 -1.95
C ILE A 41 10.33 -15.79 -0.53
N GLU A 42 9.50 -15.43 0.44
CA GLU A 42 9.95 -15.30 1.84
C GLU A 42 10.48 -16.63 2.39
N LYS A 43 9.82 -17.76 2.11
CA LYS A 43 10.34 -19.09 2.48
C LYS A 43 11.70 -19.41 1.83
N ALA A 44 11.93 -18.94 0.60
CA ALA A 44 13.21 -19.12 -0.07
C ALA A 44 14.31 -18.23 0.53
N VAL A 45 13.97 -17.00 0.95
CA VAL A 45 14.88 -16.12 1.70
C VAL A 45 15.24 -16.74 3.05
N GLU A 46 14.25 -17.26 3.79
CA GLU A 46 14.44 -17.91 5.10
C GLU A 46 15.35 -19.14 5.02
N ARG A 47 15.24 -19.93 3.95
CA ARG A 47 16.13 -21.08 3.69
C ARG A 47 17.52 -20.67 3.19
N GLY A 48 17.73 -19.42 2.81
CA GLY A 48 18.96 -18.94 2.18
C GLY A 48 19.11 -19.34 0.71
N ASP A 49 18.04 -19.82 0.06
CA ASP A 49 18.05 -20.21 -1.36
C ASP A 49 18.22 -18.99 -2.29
N ILE A 50 17.75 -17.83 -1.85
CA ILE A 50 17.87 -16.55 -2.54
C ILE A 50 18.24 -15.44 -1.57
N THR A 51 18.88 -14.39 -2.08
CA THR A 51 19.19 -13.22 -1.26
C THR A 51 17.94 -12.35 -1.05
N ARG A 52 17.97 -11.52 -0.01
CA ARG A 52 16.93 -10.50 0.20
C ARG A 52 16.82 -9.52 -0.99
N GLU A 53 17.95 -9.19 -1.60
CA GLU A 53 18.00 -8.33 -2.79
C GLU A 53 17.31 -8.99 -4.00
N ASP A 54 17.48 -10.30 -4.19
CA ASP A 54 16.79 -11.06 -5.24
C ASP A 54 15.26 -11.10 -5.02
N ALA A 55 14.83 -11.21 -3.76
CA ALA A 55 13.42 -11.10 -3.39
C ALA A 55 12.84 -9.72 -3.74
N ASP A 56 13.52 -8.64 -3.35
CA ASP A 56 13.11 -7.26 -3.64
C ASP A 56 12.99 -6.99 -5.15
N LYS A 57 13.96 -7.52 -5.93
CA LYS A 57 13.94 -7.45 -7.39
C LYS A 57 12.75 -8.19 -7.97
N THR A 58 12.41 -9.35 -7.41
CA THR A 58 11.24 -10.14 -7.82
C THR A 58 9.94 -9.40 -7.56
N TYR A 59 9.79 -8.82 -6.36
CA TYR A 59 8.64 -8.00 -5.99
C TYR A 59 8.48 -6.77 -6.90
N SER A 60 9.58 -6.07 -7.13
CA SER A 60 9.60 -4.90 -8.02
C SER A 60 9.18 -5.26 -9.44
N ARG A 61 9.69 -6.37 -9.98
CA ARG A 61 9.30 -6.87 -11.31
C ARG A 61 7.83 -7.25 -11.37
N TYR A 62 7.32 -7.96 -10.36
CA TYR A 62 5.90 -8.32 -10.30
C TYR A 62 5.02 -7.07 -10.36
N ARG A 63 5.26 -6.09 -9.48
CA ARG A 63 4.46 -4.85 -9.41
C ARG A 63 4.58 -3.99 -10.66
N SER A 64 5.76 -3.93 -11.28
CA SER A 64 5.94 -3.21 -12.56
C SER A 64 5.10 -3.82 -13.69
N ARG A 65 4.96 -5.16 -13.72
CA ARG A 65 4.18 -5.88 -14.74
C ARG A 65 2.69 -5.83 -14.45
N ALA A 66 2.30 -5.99 -13.18
CA ALA A 66 0.89 -6.05 -12.77
C ALA A 66 0.22 -4.66 -12.74
N ARG A 67 0.95 -3.61 -12.35
CA ARG A 67 0.35 -2.28 -12.04
C ARG A 67 1.05 -1.09 -12.68
N GLY A 68 2.09 -1.29 -13.48
CA GLY A 68 2.86 -0.19 -14.08
C GLY A 68 3.58 0.70 -13.04
N LEU A 69 3.72 0.21 -11.80
CA LEU A 69 4.28 0.99 -10.69
C LEU A 69 5.81 1.11 -10.81
N LYS A 70 6.33 2.31 -10.59
CA LYS A 70 7.77 2.61 -10.57
C LYS A 70 8.47 1.87 -9.43
N GLN A 71 9.75 1.59 -9.66
CA GLN A 71 10.64 0.99 -8.66
C GLN A 71 10.60 1.77 -7.34
N VAL A 72 10.68 1.05 -6.22
CA VAL A 72 10.78 1.64 -4.89
C VAL A 72 12.07 2.47 -4.81
N ARG A 73 11.93 3.78 -4.52
CA ARG A 73 13.08 4.68 -4.39
C ARG A 73 13.86 4.34 -3.12
N ARG A 74 15.19 4.32 -3.22
CA ARG A 74 16.10 4.25 -2.07
C ARG A 74 16.46 5.67 -1.63
N ASP A 75 16.35 5.92 -0.33
CA ASP A 75 16.72 7.19 0.29
C ASP A 75 17.63 6.85 1.49
N PRO A 76 18.95 7.07 1.36
CA PRO A 76 19.92 6.63 2.36
C PRO A 76 19.75 7.34 3.71
N VAL A 77 19.17 8.55 3.73
CA VAL A 77 18.95 9.28 4.99
C VAL A 77 17.82 8.63 5.78
N ILE A 78 16.69 8.34 5.12
CA ILE A 78 15.57 7.63 5.73
C ILE A 78 16.01 6.21 6.13
N GLU A 79 16.78 5.50 5.29
CA GLU A 79 17.31 4.18 5.61
C GLU A 79 18.12 4.16 6.91
N ASN A 80 19.02 5.13 7.09
CA ASN A 80 19.81 5.23 8.32
C ASN A 80 18.91 5.47 9.55
N HIS A 81 17.92 6.37 9.46
CA HIS A 81 16.99 6.59 10.56
C HIS A 81 16.22 5.32 10.97
N PHE A 82 15.77 4.52 9.99
CA PHE A 82 15.08 3.27 10.29
C PHE A 82 16.04 2.19 10.84
N LYS A 83 17.28 2.16 10.37
CA LYS A 83 18.32 1.30 10.94
C LYS A 83 18.60 1.62 12.40
N ASP A 84 18.68 2.91 12.76
CA ASP A 84 18.84 3.36 14.15
C ASP A 84 17.63 2.97 15.04
N LEU A 85 16.47 2.73 14.42
CA LEU A 85 15.27 2.21 15.08
C LEU A 85 15.22 0.68 15.15
N GLY A 86 16.20 -0.05 14.63
CA GLY A 86 16.25 -1.51 14.59
C GLY A 86 15.59 -2.15 13.37
N VAL A 87 15.28 -1.36 12.34
CA VAL A 87 14.76 -1.86 11.06
C VAL A 87 15.91 -2.00 10.07
N ASP A 88 16.52 -3.20 10.03
CA ASP A 88 17.67 -3.49 9.17
C ASP A 88 17.34 -3.50 7.67
N ASP A 89 16.10 -3.84 7.33
CA ASP A 89 15.64 -3.97 5.95
C ASP A 89 14.43 -3.07 5.66
N LEU A 90 14.74 -1.85 5.22
CA LEU A 90 13.71 -0.88 4.86
C LEU A 90 12.91 -1.29 3.60
N ASN A 91 13.50 -2.04 2.67
CA ASN A 91 12.79 -2.45 1.46
C ASN A 91 11.69 -3.45 1.79
N LYS A 92 11.96 -4.40 2.70
CA LYS A 92 10.93 -5.29 3.24
C LYS A 92 9.78 -4.48 3.84
N LEU A 93 10.07 -3.48 4.67
CA LEU A 93 9.03 -2.62 5.25
C LEU A 93 8.21 -1.88 4.17
N LYS A 94 8.88 -1.30 3.17
CA LYS A 94 8.21 -0.65 2.03
C LYS A 94 7.34 -1.63 1.23
N ASN A 95 7.81 -2.85 1.02
CA ASN A 95 7.04 -3.91 0.36
C ASN A 95 5.79 -4.29 1.17
N GLU A 96 5.92 -4.41 2.49
CA GLU A 96 4.78 -4.69 3.37
C GLU A 96 3.76 -3.53 3.35
N MET A 97 4.20 -2.27 3.32
CA MET A 97 3.32 -1.11 3.16
C MET A 97 2.54 -1.14 1.84
N LEU A 98 3.20 -1.46 0.72
CA LEU A 98 2.55 -1.62 -0.58
C LEU A 98 1.49 -2.72 -0.55
N ASP A 99 1.75 -3.80 0.18
CA ASP A 99 0.83 -4.93 0.30
C ASP A 99 -0.41 -4.56 1.13
N GLN A 100 -0.29 -3.60 2.05
CA GLN A 100 -1.43 -2.99 2.76
C GLN A 100 -2.14 -1.89 1.93
N GLY A 101 -1.80 -1.78 0.65
CA GLY A 101 -2.43 -0.85 -0.28
C GLY A 101 -1.93 0.60 -0.16
N ILE A 102 -0.84 0.86 0.57
CA ILE A 102 -0.24 2.20 0.61
C ILE A 102 0.35 2.51 -0.78
N PRO A 103 -0.01 3.64 -1.41
CA PRO A 103 0.50 3.97 -2.73
C PRO A 103 2.02 4.19 -2.75
N GLY A 104 2.69 3.68 -3.79
CA GLY A 104 4.15 3.74 -3.93
C GLY A 104 4.73 5.16 -3.97
N ASP A 105 3.99 6.09 -4.57
CA ASP A 105 4.32 7.52 -4.63
C ASP A 105 4.21 8.23 -3.27
N ARG A 106 3.58 7.60 -2.28
CA ARG A 106 3.41 8.13 -0.92
C ARG A 106 4.38 7.51 0.09
N LEU A 107 5.07 6.42 -0.26
CA LEU A 107 5.91 5.65 0.68
C LEU A 107 6.91 6.53 1.44
N ASP A 108 7.63 7.40 0.76
CA ASP A 108 8.66 8.22 1.44
C ASP A 108 8.06 9.24 2.41
N ALA A 109 6.89 9.80 2.07
CA ALA A 109 6.14 10.67 2.98
C ALA A 109 5.59 9.88 4.17
N VAL A 110 5.09 8.67 3.94
CA VAL A 110 4.65 7.75 5.00
C VAL A 110 5.80 7.41 5.93
N LEU A 111 6.99 7.11 5.40
CA LEU A 111 8.19 6.83 6.21
C LEU A 111 8.59 8.02 7.09
N GLY A 112 8.55 9.25 6.56
CA GLY A 112 8.76 10.46 7.37
C GLY A 112 7.68 10.68 8.44
N GLY A 113 6.44 10.26 8.19
CA GLY A 113 5.38 10.18 9.21
C GLY A 113 5.68 9.12 10.27
N MET A 114 6.13 7.95 9.85
CA MET A 114 6.43 6.81 10.71
C MET A 114 7.54 7.12 11.71
N LEU A 115 8.58 7.86 11.33
CA LEU A 115 9.62 8.30 12.28
C LEU A 115 9.03 9.06 13.46
N ARG A 116 8.05 9.95 13.21
CA ARG A 116 7.34 10.69 14.25
C ARG A 116 6.45 9.79 15.09
N LEU A 117 5.80 8.82 14.46
CA LEU A 117 4.89 7.88 15.12
C LEU A 117 5.65 6.92 16.05
N VAL A 118 6.78 6.37 15.60
CA VAL A 118 7.67 5.52 16.42
C VAL A 118 8.26 6.32 17.58
N HIS A 119 8.68 7.55 17.35
CA HIS A 119 9.19 8.41 18.42
C HIS A 119 8.13 8.70 19.48
N ALA A 120 6.90 9.03 19.06
CA ALA A 120 5.78 9.21 19.98
C ALA A 120 5.49 7.91 20.76
N ALA A 121 5.50 6.76 20.09
CA ALA A 121 5.33 5.46 20.74
C ALA A 121 6.39 5.22 21.83
N ARG A 122 7.67 5.38 21.50
CA ARG A 122 8.77 5.22 22.48
C ARG A 122 8.67 6.21 23.66
N THR A 123 8.14 7.41 23.41
CA THR A 123 7.99 8.44 24.44
C THR A 123 6.83 8.14 25.38
N ASP A 124 5.69 7.71 24.84
CA ASP A 124 4.45 7.52 25.58
C ASP A 124 4.33 6.12 26.21
N GLY A 125 5.13 5.16 25.73
CA GLY A 125 5.15 3.78 26.23
C GLY A 125 3.80 3.08 26.09
N GLU A 126 3.37 2.37 27.13
CA GLU A 126 2.09 1.64 27.15
C GLU A 126 0.86 2.56 27.01
N ASN A 127 1.01 3.86 27.29
CA ASN A 127 -0.07 4.85 27.14
C ASN A 127 -0.14 5.46 25.73
N PHE A 128 0.68 4.96 24.81
CA PHE A 128 0.77 5.50 23.47
C PHE A 128 -0.59 5.53 22.76
N LYS A 129 -0.93 6.73 22.28
CA LYS A 129 -2.06 6.97 21.40
C LYS A 129 -1.62 7.90 20.28
N MET A 130 -2.11 7.64 19.07
CA MET A 130 -1.80 8.52 17.94
C MET A 130 -2.32 9.93 18.22
N ASN A 131 -1.42 10.91 18.20
CA ASN A 131 -1.80 12.32 18.34
C ASN A 131 -2.64 12.77 17.13
N PRO A 132 -3.71 13.58 17.30
CA PRO A 132 -4.55 14.09 16.23
C PRO A 132 -3.79 14.74 15.06
N ARG A 133 -2.64 15.39 15.33
CA ARG A 133 -1.80 16.00 14.29
C ARG A 133 -1.13 14.96 13.39
N ILE A 134 -0.72 13.82 13.96
CA ILE A 134 -0.12 12.72 13.18
C ILE A 134 -1.23 11.99 12.41
N GLU A 135 -2.39 11.80 13.03
CA GLU A 135 -3.57 11.22 12.36
C GLU A 135 -3.98 12.07 11.15
N ALA A 136 -4.17 13.39 11.33
CA ALA A 136 -4.50 14.31 10.24
C ALA A 136 -3.42 14.33 9.14
N TYR A 137 -2.14 14.15 9.49
CA TYR A 137 -1.09 14.02 8.49
C TYR A 137 -1.28 12.78 7.61
N PHE A 138 -1.57 11.61 8.19
CA PHE A 138 -1.79 10.39 7.40
C PHE A 138 -3.13 10.42 6.65
N LYS A 139 -4.18 10.87 7.31
CA LYS A 139 -5.54 10.87 6.76
C LYS A 139 -5.76 11.98 5.75
N ASP A 140 -5.58 13.23 6.16
CA ASP A 140 -6.00 14.38 5.34
C ASP A 140 -4.93 14.74 4.32
N ARG A 141 -3.65 14.71 4.71
CA ARG A 141 -2.55 15.09 3.82
C ARG A 141 -2.10 13.94 2.92
N LEU A 142 -1.99 12.73 3.45
CA LEU A 142 -1.57 11.56 2.66
C LEU A 142 -2.73 10.74 2.12
N GLY A 143 -3.99 11.06 2.47
CA GLY A 143 -5.17 10.38 1.93
C GLY A 143 -5.18 8.89 2.23
N LEU A 144 -4.65 8.45 3.38
CA LEU A 144 -4.66 7.06 3.79
C LEU A 144 -6.00 6.67 4.41
N ALA A 145 -6.45 5.45 4.12
CA ALA A 145 -7.65 4.89 4.71
C ALA A 145 -7.39 4.41 6.15
N ASN A 146 -8.43 4.34 6.99
CA ASN A 146 -8.30 3.90 8.38
C ASN A 146 -7.55 2.57 8.57
N PRO A 147 -7.79 1.51 7.76
CA PRO A 147 -7.04 0.25 7.90
C PRO A 147 -5.52 0.41 7.68
N GLN A 148 -5.13 1.34 6.80
CA GLN A 148 -3.72 1.64 6.55
C GLN A 148 -3.12 2.37 7.75
N ILE A 149 -3.86 3.32 8.33
CA ILE A 149 -3.44 4.06 9.53
C ILE A 149 -3.29 3.12 10.73
N GLU A 150 -4.25 2.21 10.93
CA GLU A 150 -4.19 1.17 11.96
C GLU A 150 -2.98 0.25 11.79
N TYR A 151 -2.71 -0.17 10.55
CA TYR A 151 -1.50 -0.93 10.22
C TYR A 151 -0.21 -0.16 10.57
N LEU A 152 -0.13 1.13 10.22
CA LEU A 152 1.02 1.97 10.55
C LEU A 152 1.19 2.15 12.06
N MET A 153 0.09 2.23 12.82
CA MET A 153 0.12 2.27 14.28
C MET A 153 0.70 0.98 14.87
N GLY A 154 0.25 -0.18 14.38
CA GLY A 154 0.78 -1.49 14.81
C GLY A 154 2.26 -1.68 14.44
N LEU A 155 2.69 -1.18 13.28
CA LEU A 155 4.12 -1.16 12.93
C LEU A 155 4.92 -0.28 13.89
N ALA A 156 4.39 0.90 14.23
CA ALA A 156 5.12 1.82 15.09
C ALA A 156 5.28 1.27 16.50
N THR A 157 4.25 0.64 17.07
CA THR A 157 4.35 -0.02 18.39
C THR A 157 5.33 -1.18 18.36
N LYS A 158 5.35 -1.98 17.28
CA LYS A 158 6.31 -3.06 17.09
C LYS A 158 7.75 -2.55 17.03
N ILE A 159 8.03 -1.49 16.26
CA ILE A 159 9.37 -0.88 16.15
C ILE A 159 9.79 -0.17 17.44
N ALA A 160 8.81 0.29 18.22
CA ALA A 160 9.04 0.87 19.54
C ALA A 160 9.24 -0.18 20.65
N ASP A 161 9.22 -1.48 20.32
CA ASP A 161 9.28 -2.61 21.26
C ASP A 161 8.18 -2.57 22.34
N LEU A 162 7.00 -2.07 22.00
CA LEU A 162 5.83 -1.99 22.89
C LEU A 162 4.88 -3.19 22.75
N SER A 163 5.17 -4.12 21.83
CA SER A 163 4.38 -5.32 21.61
C SER A 163 4.85 -6.45 22.53
N TYR A 164 3.99 -6.88 23.45
CA TYR A 164 4.10 -8.16 24.19
C TYR A 164 3.64 -9.35 23.32
#